data_AF-A0A0U5H3J8-F1
#
_entry.id   AF-A0A0U5H3J8-F1
#
_cell.length_a   1.000
_cell.length_b   1.000
_cell.length_c   1.000
_cell.angle_alpha   90.00
_cell.angle_beta   90.00
_cell.angle_gamma   90.00
#
_symmetry.space_group_name_H-M   'P 1'
#
loop_
_entity.id
_entity.type
_entity.pdbx_description
1 polymer ?
#
loop_
_entity_poly.entity_id
_entity_poly.type
_entity_poly.pdbx_seq_one_letter_code
_entity_poly.pdbx_strand_id
1 'polypeptide(L)'
;MSPTRRLNNASTKQVSADVAKTVREIGEGDVVVINRDGRTWLVTDVAEVSVADDDTDRREKRAVRMQSHRGTEPDAATVALVLVSYPGHKEAAVHVLDAANRLEEDSVYAVDHVEILDPEPTWVVVQRAGTTDAFHLPAPVPAARGDALPACGGRPGDVDPEEYRLVSRTVITPGPQICRDCARRQRPRELETVACPDCERNIASGLFQGPRVQGVTGLRVECPESDCSFTGLVDLPTVSSDSDGGPEGGVA
;
A
#
# COMPACT_ATOMS: atom_id res chain seq x y z
N MET A 1 -14.21 31.63 28.64
CA MET A 1 -13.05 31.85 27.76
C MET A 1 -12.93 30.64 26.86
N SER A 2 -13.49 30.72 25.65
CA SER A 2 -13.51 29.62 24.69
C SER A 2 -12.21 29.62 23.89
N PRO A 3 -11.49 28.51 23.77
CA PRO A 3 -10.33 28.45 22.90
C PRO A 3 -10.81 28.49 21.45
N THR A 4 -10.24 29.43 20.71
CA THR A 4 -10.47 29.70 19.30
C THR A 4 -10.20 28.44 18.48
N ARG A 5 -11.28 27.85 17.94
CA ARG A 5 -11.25 26.77 16.94
C ARG A 5 -10.54 27.32 15.70
N ARG A 6 -9.25 27.03 15.53
CA ARG A 6 -8.59 27.16 14.22
C ARG A 6 -9.20 26.10 13.33
N LEU A 7 -10.18 26.51 12.52
CA LEU A 7 -10.64 25.75 11.36
C LEU A 7 -9.44 25.62 10.43
N ASN A 8 -8.85 24.43 10.34
CA ASN A 8 -7.91 24.12 9.28
C ASN A 8 -8.71 24.10 7.97
N ASN A 9 -8.75 25.25 7.29
CA ASN A 9 -9.19 25.36 5.90
C ASN A 9 -8.14 24.65 5.03
N ALA A 10 -8.32 23.36 4.77
CA ALA A 10 -7.62 22.69 3.68
C ALA A 10 -8.55 22.67 2.47
N SER A 11 -8.13 23.40 1.44
CA SER A 11 -8.84 23.61 0.17
C SER A 11 -8.58 22.46 -0.80
N THR A 12 -9.49 22.26 -1.76
CA THR A 12 -9.17 21.52 -2.98
C THR A 12 -7.91 22.09 -3.61
N LYS A 13 -7.04 21.22 -4.14
CA LYS A 13 -5.78 21.63 -4.77
C LYS A 13 -5.71 21.09 -6.18
N GLN A 14 -5.15 21.91 -7.07
CA GLN A 14 -4.80 21.45 -8.40
C GLN A 14 -3.80 20.29 -8.31
N VAL A 15 -4.08 19.21 -9.03
CA VAL A 15 -3.23 18.01 -9.06
C VAL A 15 -2.54 17.84 -10.41
N SER A 16 -1.43 17.10 -10.40
CA SER A 16 -0.71 16.74 -11.63
C SER A 16 -1.56 15.83 -12.53
N ALA A 17 -1.15 15.73 -13.80
CA ALA A 17 -1.78 14.81 -14.75
C ALA A 17 -1.65 13.35 -14.29
N ASP A 18 -0.52 12.97 -13.70
CA ASP A 18 -0.27 11.62 -13.21
C ASP A 18 -1.19 11.25 -12.05
N VAL A 19 -1.33 12.12 -11.04
CA VAL A 19 -2.26 11.90 -9.93
C VAL A 19 -3.68 11.75 -10.45
N ALA A 20 -4.11 12.65 -11.34
CA ALA A 20 -5.46 12.57 -11.91
C ALA A 20 -5.69 11.31 -12.77
N LYS A 21 -4.65 10.84 -13.48
CA LYS A 21 -4.70 9.60 -14.25
C LYS A 21 -4.89 8.41 -13.30
N THR A 22 -4.05 8.30 -12.27
CA THR A 22 -4.14 7.22 -11.28
C THR A 22 -5.51 7.21 -10.60
N VAL A 23 -6.06 8.37 -10.21
CA VAL A 23 -7.40 8.42 -9.58
C VAL A 23 -8.52 7.91 -10.50
N ARG A 24 -8.37 8.06 -11.82
CA ARG A 24 -9.35 7.52 -12.79
C ARG A 24 -9.23 6.02 -13.01
N GLU A 25 -8.06 5.45 -12.78
CA GLU A 25 -7.83 4.01 -12.90
C GLU A 25 -8.35 3.25 -11.68
N ILE A 26 -8.59 3.93 -10.55
CA ILE A 26 -9.12 3.31 -9.33
C ILE A 26 -10.50 2.67 -9.58
N GLY A 27 -10.60 1.37 -9.32
CA GLY A 27 -11.81 0.56 -9.32
C GLY A 27 -12.25 0.10 -7.92
N GLU A 28 -13.47 -0.46 -7.84
CA GLU A 28 -13.96 -1.11 -6.63
C GLU A 28 -13.10 -2.34 -6.27
N GLY A 29 -12.73 -2.47 -5.00
CA GLY A 29 -11.86 -3.55 -4.53
C GLY A 29 -10.37 -3.20 -4.51
N ASP A 30 -9.96 -2.12 -5.18
CA ASP A 30 -8.57 -1.66 -5.15
C ASP A 30 -8.13 -1.25 -3.74
N VAL A 31 -6.85 -1.43 -3.46
CA VAL A 31 -6.20 -0.90 -2.27
C VAL A 31 -5.33 0.28 -2.67
N VAL A 32 -5.54 1.44 -2.05
CA VAL A 32 -4.86 2.67 -2.44
C VAL A 32 -4.15 3.34 -1.26
N VAL A 33 -3.08 4.07 -1.56
CA VAL A 33 -2.37 4.96 -0.64
C VAL A 33 -2.54 6.39 -1.11
N ILE A 34 -2.78 7.31 -0.17
CA ILE A 34 -2.93 8.74 -0.46
C ILE A 34 -1.88 9.52 0.33
N ASN A 35 -1.31 10.56 -0.29
CA ASN A 35 -0.36 11.51 0.33
C ASN A 35 0.90 10.90 0.98
N ARG A 36 1.25 9.65 0.66
CA ARG A 36 2.39 8.91 1.24
C ARG A 36 2.41 8.88 2.77
N ASP A 37 1.27 9.13 3.42
CA ASP A 37 1.14 9.12 4.89
C ASP A 37 1.21 7.70 5.48
N GLY A 38 1.18 6.68 4.61
CA GLY A 38 1.26 5.27 4.98
C GLY A 38 -0.08 4.64 5.35
N ARG A 39 -1.19 5.39 5.25
CA ARG A 39 -2.53 4.83 5.43
C ARG A 39 -3.01 4.23 4.12
N THR A 40 -3.44 2.97 4.20
CA THR A 40 -4.05 2.25 3.08
C THR A 40 -5.56 2.27 3.18
N TRP A 41 -6.22 2.37 2.05
CA TRP A 41 -7.66 2.45 1.93
C TRP A 41 -8.16 1.40 0.97
N LEU A 42 -9.19 0.64 1.35
CA LEU A 42 -9.89 -0.20 0.37
C LEU A 42 -11.01 0.61 -0.26
N VAL A 43 -11.05 0.58 -1.58
CA VAL A 43 -12.12 1.17 -2.37
C VAL A 43 -13.37 0.31 -2.27
N THR A 44 -14.44 0.94 -1.81
CA THR A 44 -15.73 0.28 -1.57
C THR A 44 -16.79 0.67 -2.59
N ASP A 45 -16.61 1.81 -3.25
CA ASP A 45 -17.54 2.32 -4.24
C ASP A 45 -16.85 3.40 -5.09
N VAL A 46 -17.26 3.52 -6.36
CA VAL A 46 -16.74 4.50 -7.31
C VAL A 46 -17.92 5.07 -8.09
N ALA A 47 -18.08 6.40 -8.02
CA ALA A 47 -19.11 7.12 -8.74
C ALA A 47 -18.50 8.19 -9.65
N GLU A 48 -19.05 8.34 -10.84
CA GLU A 48 -18.65 9.37 -11.80
C GLU A 48 -19.89 10.08 -12.36
N VAL A 49 -19.83 11.40 -12.39
CA VAL A 49 -20.93 12.25 -12.84
C VAL A 49 -20.37 13.33 -13.76
N SER A 50 -20.94 13.41 -14.97
CA SER A 50 -20.75 14.57 -15.84
C SER A 50 -21.54 15.75 -15.26
N VAL A 51 -20.89 16.89 -15.12
CA VAL A 51 -21.52 18.12 -14.66
C VAL A 51 -21.84 18.94 -15.91
N ALA A 52 -23.12 19.01 -16.26
CA ALA A 52 -23.62 19.87 -17.31
C ALA A 52 -24.30 21.08 -16.67
N ASP A 53 -23.95 22.27 -17.15
CA ASP A 53 -24.63 23.53 -16.84
C ASP A 53 -24.70 23.89 -15.34
N ASP A 54 -23.56 23.94 -14.66
CA ASP A 54 -23.43 24.68 -13.40
C ASP A 54 -22.69 26.02 -13.61
N ASP A 55 -22.93 26.99 -12.72
CA ASP A 55 -22.23 28.30 -12.73
C ASP A 55 -20.74 28.17 -12.37
N THR A 56 -20.23 26.95 -12.22
CA THR A 56 -18.82 26.65 -11.98
C THR A 56 -18.31 25.93 -13.22
N ASP A 57 -17.12 26.23 -13.74
CA ASP A 57 -16.64 25.63 -15.01
C ASP A 57 -16.34 24.11 -14.93
N ARG A 58 -16.96 23.39 -14.01
CA ARG A 58 -16.77 21.96 -13.80
C ARG A 58 -17.36 21.19 -14.96
N ARG A 59 -16.68 20.09 -15.31
CA ARG A 59 -17.09 19.21 -16.40
C ARG A 59 -17.45 17.82 -15.91
N GLU A 60 -16.73 17.37 -14.90
CA GLU A 60 -16.78 15.99 -14.45
C GLU A 60 -16.40 15.96 -12.98
N LYS A 61 -17.06 15.08 -12.24
CA LYS A 61 -16.72 14.77 -10.86
C LYS A 61 -16.67 13.25 -10.71
N ARG A 62 -15.52 12.74 -10.26
CA ARG A 62 -15.35 11.35 -9.84
C ARG A 62 -15.15 11.31 -8.34
N ALA A 63 -15.87 10.45 -7.66
CA ALA A 63 -15.78 10.24 -6.22
C ALA A 63 -15.50 8.76 -5.95
N VAL A 64 -14.47 8.50 -5.14
CA VAL A 64 -14.01 7.17 -4.76
C VAL A 64 -14.19 7.04 -3.25
N ARG A 65 -15.15 6.22 -2.82
CA ARG A 65 -15.42 5.98 -1.39
C ARG A 65 -14.56 4.84 -0.88
N MET A 66 -13.85 5.09 0.21
CA MET A 66 -12.87 4.15 0.74
C MET A 66 -12.91 4.03 2.26
N GLN A 67 -12.41 2.91 2.77
CA GLN A 67 -12.41 2.61 4.20
C GLN A 67 -11.03 2.16 4.68
N SER A 68 -10.63 2.62 5.88
CA SER A 68 -9.36 2.21 6.50
C SER A 68 -9.42 0.80 7.10
N HIS A 69 -10.59 0.35 7.58
CA HIS A 69 -10.81 -1.01 8.11
C HIS A 69 -12.13 -1.63 7.59
N ARG A 70 -12.34 -2.95 7.71
CA ARG A 70 -13.64 -3.60 7.41
C ARG A 70 -14.46 -3.67 8.71
N GLY A 71 -15.68 -3.13 8.72
CA GLY A 71 -16.60 -3.24 9.86
C GLY A 71 -16.58 -2.06 10.83
N THR A 72 -17.11 -2.27 12.04
CA THR A 72 -17.37 -1.23 13.05
C THR A 72 -16.25 -1.13 14.09
N GLU A 73 -14.99 -1.26 13.66
CA GLU A 73 -13.87 -1.06 14.58
C GLU A 73 -13.82 0.38 15.07
N PRO A 74 -13.46 0.61 16.34
CA PRO A 74 -13.51 1.94 16.94
C PRO A 74 -12.58 2.95 16.26
N ASP A 75 -11.60 2.52 15.44
CA ASP A 75 -10.65 3.36 14.71
C ASP A 75 -10.90 3.37 13.18
N ALA A 76 -12.04 2.82 12.72
CA ALA A 76 -12.39 2.85 11.31
C ALA A 76 -12.67 4.29 10.84
N ALA A 77 -12.15 4.64 9.66
CA ALA A 77 -12.50 5.87 8.96
C ALA A 77 -13.02 5.54 7.57
N THR A 78 -14.04 6.28 7.16
CA THR A 78 -14.55 6.32 5.81
C THR A 78 -14.23 7.67 5.19
N VAL A 79 -13.65 7.67 4.00
CA VAL A 79 -13.29 8.89 3.27
C VAL A 79 -13.77 8.81 1.82
N ALA A 80 -13.90 9.96 1.18
CA ALA A 80 -14.09 10.08 -0.25
C ALA A 80 -12.93 10.84 -0.89
N LEU A 81 -12.22 10.22 -1.82
CA LEU A 81 -11.32 10.92 -2.72
C LEU A 81 -12.13 11.45 -3.90
N VAL A 82 -12.14 12.77 -4.05
CA VAL A 82 -12.91 13.46 -5.07
C VAL A 82 -11.95 14.09 -6.06
N LEU A 83 -12.10 13.76 -7.35
CA LEU A 83 -11.43 14.40 -8.47
C LEU A 83 -12.46 15.22 -9.26
N VAL A 84 -12.17 16.49 -9.50
CA VAL A 84 -13.00 17.40 -10.29
C VAL A 84 -12.21 17.87 -11.51
N SER A 85 -12.80 17.73 -12.69
CA SER A 85 -12.21 18.19 -13.95
C SER A 85 -12.77 19.57 -14.35
N TYR A 86 -11.85 20.47 -14.73
CA TYR A 86 -12.12 21.77 -15.35
C TYR A 86 -11.47 21.81 -16.75
N PRO A 87 -11.81 22.78 -17.62
CA PRO A 87 -11.24 22.90 -18.96
C PRO A 87 -9.70 23.01 -19.03
N GLY A 88 -9.06 23.56 -18.00
CA GLY A 88 -7.60 23.77 -17.97
C GLY A 88 -6.84 22.99 -16.90
N HIS A 89 -7.54 22.47 -15.88
CA HIS A 89 -6.90 21.82 -14.74
C HIS A 89 -7.82 20.78 -14.10
N LYS A 90 -7.27 20.07 -13.11
CA LYS A 90 -8.02 19.14 -12.28
C LYS A 90 -7.69 19.41 -10.83
N GLU A 91 -8.67 19.24 -9.96
CA GLU A 91 -8.49 19.37 -8.52
C GLU A 91 -8.85 18.07 -7.84
N ALA A 92 -8.12 17.72 -6.79
CA ALA A 92 -8.48 16.60 -5.94
C ALA A 92 -8.39 16.94 -4.45
N ALA A 93 -9.25 16.28 -3.67
CA ALA A 93 -9.28 16.35 -2.22
C ALA A 93 -9.80 15.04 -1.61
N VAL A 94 -9.36 14.75 -0.39
CA VAL A 94 -9.92 13.70 0.45
C VAL A 94 -10.89 14.34 1.44
N HIS A 95 -12.14 13.90 1.41
CA HIS A 95 -13.17 14.28 2.37
C HIS A 95 -13.33 13.18 3.41
N VAL A 96 -13.19 13.51 4.69
CA VAL A 96 -13.53 12.58 5.77
C VAL A 96 -15.05 12.54 5.91
N LEU A 97 -15.63 11.38 5.65
CA LEU A 97 -17.08 11.16 5.76
C LEU A 97 -17.46 10.67 7.16
N ASP A 98 -16.59 9.87 7.77
CA ASP A 98 -16.79 9.27 9.08
C ASP A 98 -15.42 8.91 9.67
N ALA A 99 -15.17 9.25 10.93
CA ALA A 99 -13.92 8.92 11.61
C ALA A 99 -14.11 8.83 13.14
N ALA A 100 -13.50 7.82 13.73
CA ALA A 100 -13.37 7.65 15.19
C ALA A 100 -12.96 8.92 15.94
N ASN A 101 -12.00 9.64 15.38
CA ASN A 101 -11.51 10.90 15.90
C ASN A 101 -12.43 12.03 15.44
N ARG A 102 -13.27 12.52 16.35
CA ARG A 102 -14.19 13.65 16.10
C ARG A 102 -13.51 14.94 15.64
N LEU A 103 -12.19 15.07 15.78
CA LEU A 103 -11.43 16.20 15.24
C LEU A 103 -11.18 16.08 13.73
N GLU A 104 -11.29 14.87 13.17
CA GLU A 104 -11.09 14.57 11.76
C GLU A 104 -12.40 14.53 10.96
N GLU A 105 -13.54 14.35 11.62
CA GLU A 105 -14.87 14.42 10.97
C GLU A 105 -15.04 15.74 10.21
N ASP A 106 -15.64 15.66 9.02
CA ASP A 106 -15.83 16.78 8.06
C ASP A 106 -14.53 17.47 7.59
N SER A 107 -13.36 16.92 7.92
CA SER A 107 -12.09 17.47 7.44
C SER A 107 -11.89 17.18 5.97
N VAL A 108 -11.29 18.14 5.28
CA VAL A 108 -10.89 18.00 3.88
C VAL A 108 -9.37 18.11 3.82
N TYR A 109 -8.72 17.24 3.06
CA TYR A 109 -7.27 17.24 2.89
C TYR A 109 -6.92 17.37 1.42
N ALA A 110 -5.90 18.19 1.11
CA ALA A 110 -5.34 18.27 -0.23
C ALA A 110 -4.72 16.93 -0.64
N VAL A 111 -4.70 16.65 -1.94
CA VAL A 111 -4.09 15.44 -2.51
C VAL A 111 -2.83 15.83 -3.27
N ASP A 112 -1.70 15.24 -2.88
CA ASP A 112 -0.41 15.43 -3.54
C ASP A 112 0.09 14.13 -4.20
N HIS A 113 -0.35 12.97 -3.72
CA HIS A 113 0.05 11.67 -4.23
C HIS A 113 -1.06 10.64 -4.09
N VAL A 114 -1.20 9.78 -5.09
CA VAL A 114 -2.11 8.63 -5.09
C VAL A 114 -1.38 7.47 -5.74
N GLU A 115 -1.51 6.30 -5.11
CA GLU A 115 -0.92 5.05 -5.58
C GLU A 115 -1.97 3.94 -5.45
N ILE A 116 -2.15 3.14 -6.51
CA ILE A 116 -2.90 1.89 -6.45
C ILE A 116 -1.89 0.80 -6.13
N LEU A 117 -2.09 0.09 -5.02
CA LEU A 117 -1.26 -1.04 -4.64
C LEU A 117 -1.71 -2.27 -5.42
N ASP A 118 -0.94 -2.64 -6.44
CA ASP A 118 -1.10 -3.91 -7.15
C ASP A 118 0.10 -4.83 -6.88
N PRO A 119 0.02 -5.65 -5.81
CA PRO A 119 1.03 -6.66 -5.59
C PRO A 119 0.74 -7.86 -6.49
N GLU A 120 1.72 -8.21 -7.33
CA GLU A 120 1.76 -9.45 -8.11
C GLU A 120 2.66 -10.51 -7.43
N PRO A 121 2.36 -11.00 -6.21
CA PRO A 121 3.22 -11.99 -5.56
C PRO A 121 3.08 -13.34 -6.27
N THR A 122 4.19 -14.04 -6.45
CA THR A 122 4.16 -15.43 -6.95
C THR A 122 3.53 -16.38 -5.92
N TRP A 123 3.79 -16.13 -4.62
CA TRP A 123 3.37 -16.97 -3.51
C TRP A 123 2.66 -16.16 -2.43
N VAL A 124 1.61 -16.74 -1.87
CA VAL A 124 0.73 -16.09 -0.90
C VAL A 124 0.29 -17.08 0.16
N VAL A 125 -0.13 -16.55 1.31
CA VAL A 125 -0.60 -17.31 2.45
C VAL A 125 -2.12 -17.22 2.50
N VAL A 126 -2.80 -18.37 2.49
CA VAL A 126 -4.26 -18.47 2.62
C VAL A 126 -4.61 -19.24 3.88
N GLN A 127 -5.75 -18.95 4.50
CA GLN A 127 -6.25 -19.72 5.63
C GLN A 127 -7.11 -20.88 5.12
N ARG A 128 -6.86 -22.11 5.61
CA ARG A 128 -7.59 -23.32 5.21
C ARG A 128 -9.06 -23.31 5.64
N ALA A 129 -9.40 -22.61 6.72
CA ALA A 129 -10.76 -22.52 7.24
C ALA A 129 -11.62 -21.53 6.44
N GLY A 130 -11.85 -21.80 5.15
CA GLY A 130 -13.06 -21.44 4.37
C GLY A 130 -13.64 -20.01 4.38
N THR A 131 -13.01 -18.98 4.96
CA THR A 131 -13.70 -17.69 5.22
C THR A 131 -12.85 -16.44 4.96
N THR A 132 -11.87 -16.49 4.06
CA THR A 132 -11.09 -15.30 3.74
C THR A 132 -11.38 -14.81 2.32
N ASP A 133 -12.10 -13.70 2.21
CA ASP A 133 -12.20 -12.89 0.98
C ASP A 133 -10.86 -12.26 0.58
N ALA A 134 -9.78 -12.59 1.29
CA ALA A 134 -8.46 -12.05 1.08
C ALA A 134 -7.36 -13.10 1.25
N PHE A 135 -6.27 -12.93 0.51
CA PHE A 135 -5.01 -13.64 0.73
C PHE A 135 -4.04 -12.77 1.54
N HIS A 136 -3.11 -13.39 2.25
CA HIS A 136 -2.02 -12.71 2.93
C HIS A 136 -0.72 -12.87 2.16
N LEU A 137 0.23 -11.98 2.42
CA LEU A 137 1.59 -12.17 1.93
C LEU A 137 2.37 -13.05 2.89
N PRO A 138 3.32 -13.84 2.38
CA PRO A 138 4.20 -14.61 3.23
C PRO A 138 5.09 -13.68 4.08
N ALA A 139 5.20 -13.98 5.37
CA ALA A 139 6.26 -13.44 6.20
C ALA A 139 7.59 -14.03 5.72
N PRO A 140 8.59 -13.22 5.31
CA PRO A 140 9.79 -13.75 4.66
C PRO A 140 10.57 -14.77 5.52
N VAL A 141 10.74 -14.49 6.82
CA VAL A 141 11.52 -15.35 7.72
C VAL A 141 10.82 -16.69 8.00
N PRO A 142 9.53 -16.73 8.38
CA PRO A 142 8.78 -17.98 8.46
C PRO A 142 8.72 -18.75 7.14
N ALA A 143 8.48 -18.07 6.01
CA ALA A 143 8.39 -18.72 4.71
C ALA A 143 9.70 -19.41 4.32
N ALA A 144 10.85 -18.80 4.61
CA ALA A 144 12.16 -19.41 4.41
C ALA A 144 12.39 -20.67 5.26
N ARG A 145 11.64 -20.83 6.37
CA ARG A 145 11.67 -22.03 7.23
C ARG A 145 10.61 -23.07 6.86
N GLY A 146 9.82 -22.83 5.81
CA GLY A 146 8.73 -23.69 5.38
C GLY A 146 7.39 -23.41 6.09
N ASP A 147 7.33 -22.39 6.94
CA ASP A 147 6.11 -22.01 7.65
C ASP A 147 5.25 -21.06 6.81
N ALA A 148 3.95 -21.30 6.79
CA ALA A 148 3.00 -20.49 6.03
C ALA A 148 2.46 -19.30 6.85
N LEU A 149 3.31 -18.50 7.48
CA LEU A 149 2.83 -17.38 8.31
C LEU A 149 2.61 -16.11 7.49
N PRO A 150 1.54 -15.34 7.75
CA PRO A 150 1.31 -14.05 7.09
C PRO A 150 2.26 -12.97 7.61
N ALA A 151 2.70 -12.06 6.73
CA ALA A 151 3.55 -10.91 7.10
C ALA A 151 2.89 -9.95 8.10
N CYS A 152 1.56 -9.91 8.14
CA CYS A 152 0.82 -9.15 9.15
C CYS A 152 0.79 -9.82 10.53
N GLY A 153 1.20 -11.08 10.65
CA GLY A 153 1.13 -11.89 11.88
C GLY A 153 -0.17 -12.69 12.05
N GLY A 154 -1.23 -12.37 11.30
CA GLY A 154 -2.59 -12.94 11.46
C GLY A 154 -3.22 -12.44 12.78
N ARG A 155 -4.40 -11.83 12.85
CA ARG A 155 -5.71 -12.02 12.16
C ARG A 155 -6.68 -10.87 12.54
N PRO A 156 -7.89 -10.80 11.96
CA PRO A 156 -9.12 -10.62 12.75
C PRO A 156 -9.62 -12.00 13.21
N GLY A 157 -9.28 -12.42 14.44
CA GLY A 157 -9.80 -13.65 15.10
C GLY A 157 -8.75 -14.57 15.72
N ASP A 158 -9.18 -15.60 16.46
CA ASP A 158 -8.33 -16.64 17.06
C ASP A 158 -8.29 -17.85 16.14
N VAL A 159 -7.31 -17.94 15.26
CA VAL A 159 -7.17 -19.18 14.50
C VAL A 159 -5.73 -19.66 14.44
N ASP A 160 -5.59 -20.95 14.27
CA ASP A 160 -4.33 -21.63 14.47
C ASP A 160 -3.33 -21.25 13.36
N PRO A 161 -2.07 -20.89 13.68
CA PRO A 161 -1.00 -20.77 12.69
C PRO A 161 -0.89 -21.99 11.76
N GLU A 162 -1.21 -23.19 12.25
CA GLU A 162 -1.24 -24.43 11.47
C GLU A 162 -2.37 -24.49 10.43
N GLU A 163 -3.32 -23.55 10.43
CA GLU A 163 -4.35 -23.46 9.39
C GLU A 163 -3.88 -22.72 8.15
N TYR A 164 -2.79 -21.97 8.23
CA TYR A 164 -2.29 -21.25 7.07
C TYR A 164 -1.57 -22.17 6.10
N ARG A 165 -1.72 -21.90 4.80
CA ARG A 165 -1.08 -22.65 3.71
C ARG A 165 -0.43 -21.65 2.76
N LEU A 166 0.81 -21.94 2.40
CA LEU A 166 1.50 -21.24 1.32
C LEU A 166 1.04 -21.85 0.00
N VAL A 167 0.51 -21.02 -0.89
CA VAL A 167 -0.02 -21.44 -2.18
C VAL A 167 0.47 -20.49 -3.27
N SER A 168 0.55 -21.01 -4.50
CA SER A 168 0.81 -20.15 -5.66
C SER A 168 -0.34 -19.16 -5.82
N ARG A 169 -0.04 -17.90 -6.13
CA ARG A 169 -1.09 -16.90 -6.42
C ARG A 169 -1.98 -17.31 -7.59
N THR A 170 -1.47 -18.13 -8.50
CA THR A 170 -2.19 -18.65 -9.68
C THR A 170 -3.27 -19.66 -9.33
N VAL A 171 -3.22 -20.30 -8.16
CA VAL A 171 -4.25 -21.28 -7.72
C VAL A 171 -5.35 -20.64 -6.88
N ILE A 172 -5.25 -19.33 -6.62
CA ILE A 172 -6.29 -18.57 -5.96
C ILE A 172 -7.30 -18.11 -7.02
N THR A 173 -8.59 -18.39 -6.77
CA THR A 173 -9.73 -17.86 -7.54
C THR A 173 -9.56 -16.35 -7.76
N PRO A 174 -10.09 -15.71 -8.82
CA PRO A 174 -9.87 -14.26 -9.04
C PRO A 174 -10.47 -13.32 -7.97
N GLY A 175 -11.19 -13.84 -6.97
CA GLY A 175 -11.94 -13.06 -5.98
C GLY A 175 -11.20 -12.63 -4.70
N PRO A 176 -10.20 -13.35 -4.17
CA PRO A 176 -9.50 -12.93 -2.97
C PRO A 176 -8.59 -11.74 -3.21
N GLN A 177 -8.85 -10.67 -2.47
CA GLN A 177 -8.05 -9.44 -2.46
C GLN A 177 -6.82 -9.58 -1.57
N ILE A 178 -5.81 -8.72 -1.71
CA ILE A 178 -4.74 -8.71 -0.71
C ILE A 178 -5.28 -8.25 0.66
N CYS A 179 -4.87 -8.90 1.74
CA CYS A 179 -5.13 -8.45 3.10
C CYS A 179 -4.62 -7.02 3.29
N ARG A 180 -5.49 -6.09 3.71
CA ARG A 180 -5.15 -4.67 3.87
C ARG A 180 -3.96 -4.44 4.80
N ASP A 181 -3.81 -5.22 5.87
CA ASP A 181 -2.65 -5.10 6.75
C ASP A 181 -1.36 -5.57 6.09
N CYS A 182 -1.44 -6.59 5.25
CA CYS A 182 -0.33 -7.02 4.43
C CYS A 182 0.02 -5.93 3.40
N ALA A 183 -0.96 -5.34 2.73
CA ALA A 183 -0.76 -4.22 1.80
C ALA A 183 -0.20 -2.95 2.50
N ARG A 184 -0.71 -2.61 3.70
CA ARG A 184 -0.22 -1.49 4.52
C ARG A 184 1.23 -1.66 4.94
N ARG A 185 1.60 -2.91 5.24
CA ARG A 185 2.96 -3.28 5.60
C ARG A 185 3.84 -3.51 4.37
N GLN A 186 3.30 -3.50 3.15
CA GLN A 186 4.04 -3.47 1.90
C GLN A 186 4.28 -2.02 1.46
N ARG A 187 5.42 -1.43 1.84
CA ARG A 187 6.06 -0.55 0.87
C ARG A 187 7.02 -1.41 0.07
N PRO A 188 6.66 -1.83 -1.15
CA PRO A 188 7.54 -2.63 -1.99
C PRO A 188 8.85 -1.87 -2.19
N ARG A 189 9.97 -2.56 -1.97
CA ARG A 189 11.31 -2.04 -2.27
C ARG A 189 11.97 -3.05 -3.20
N GLU A 190 12.35 -2.59 -4.39
CA GLU A 190 13.10 -3.39 -5.35
C GLU A 190 14.46 -3.74 -4.74
N LEU A 191 14.81 -5.03 -4.83
CA LEU A 191 16.14 -5.55 -4.59
C LEU A 191 16.88 -5.49 -5.92
N GLU A 192 17.97 -4.72 -5.96
CA GLU A 192 18.89 -4.76 -7.09
C GLU A 192 19.40 -6.18 -7.33
N THR A 193 19.57 -6.53 -8.60
CA THR A 193 20.08 -7.85 -8.99
C THR A 193 21.42 -8.12 -8.33
N VAL A 194 21.46 -9.14 -7.49
CA VAL A 194 22.67 -9.69 -6.88
C VAL A 194 23.16 -10.84 -7.74
N ALA A 195 24.41 -10.74 -8.18
CA ALA A 195 25.10 -11.79 -8.93
C ALA A 195 26.06 -12.57 -8.03
N CYS A 196 26.27 -13.85 -8.35
CA CYS A 196 27.33 -14.64 -7.74
C CYS A 196 28.70 -14.04 -8.12
N PRO A 197 29.62 -13.81 -7.16
CA PRO A 197 30.94 -13.26 -7.48
C PRO A 197 31.83 -14.21 -8.28
N ASP A 198 31.55 -15.53 -8.27
CA ASP A 198 32.38 -16.52 -8.97
C ASP A 198 31.84 -16.85 -10.37
N CYS A 199 30.53 -17.02 -10.53
CA CYS A 199 29.93 -17.42 -11.81
C CYS A 199 29.13 -16.32 -12.51
N GLU A 200 29.04 -15.12 -11.90
CA GLU A 200 28.35 -13.92 -12.41
C GLU A 200 26.84 -14.09 -12.69
N ARG A 201 26.27 -15.26 -12.42
CA ARG A 201 24.84 -15.51 -12.60
C ARG A 201 24.02 -14.77 -11.55
N ASN A 202 22.83 -14.32 -11.94
CA ASN A 202 21.87 -13.74 -11.01
C ASN A 202 21.46 -14.78 -9.96
N ILE A 203 21.72 -14.47 -8.70
CA ILE A 203 21.38 -15.32 -7.55
C ILE A 203 20.20 -14.77 -6.74
N ALA A 204 19.92 -13.47 -6.83
CA ALA A 204 18.74 -12.87 -6.23
C ALA A 204 18.37 -11.56 -6.93
N SER A 205 17.10 -11.44 -7.32
CA SER A 205 16.48 -10.19 -7.76
C SER A 205 15.00 -10.26 -7.40
N GLY A 206 14.35 -9.14 -7.06
CA GLY A 206 12.92 -9.17 -6.78
C GLY A 206 12.45 -8.02 -5.92
N LEU A 207 11.24 -8.14 -5.40
CA LEU A 207 10.56 -7.07 -4.69
C LEU A 207 10.26 -7.51 -3.26
N PHE A 208 10.93 -6.90 -2.28
CA PHE A 208 10.72 -7.21 -0.88
C PHE A 208 9.49 -6.47 -0.36
N GLN A 209 8.67 -7.22 0.36
CA GLN A 209 7.35 -6.80 0.83
C GLN A 209 7.30 -6.97 2.34
N GLY A 210 7.33 -5.86 3.09
CA GLY A 210 7.23 -5.91 4.55
C GLY A 210 7.48 -4.58 5.28
N PRO A 211 7.03 -4.46 6.54
CA PRO A 211 6.99 -3.18 7.27
C PRO A 211 8.37 -2.76 7.80
N ARG A 212 9.38 -3.62 7.64
CA ARG A 212 10.76 -3.45 8.13
C ARG A 212 11.78 -4.01 7.14
N VAL A 213 11.55 -3.85 5.83
CA VAL A 213 12.55 -4.24 4.81
C VAL A 213 13.88 -3.50 5.05
N GLN A 214 13.85 -2.30 5.65
CA GLN A 214 15.06 -1.57 6.09
C GLN A 214 15.86 -2.28 7.20
N GLY A 215 15.23 -3.17 7.97
CA GLY A 215 15.90 -3.99 8.99
C GLY A 215 16.41 -5.32 8.44
N VAL A 216 16.24 -5.57 7.14
CA VAL A 216 16.79 -6.73 6.45
C VAL A 216 18.25 -6.42 6.13
N THR A 217 19.09 -6.51 7.15
CA THR A 217 20.54 -6.40 7.06
C THR A 217 21.14 -7.79 7.23
N GLY A 218 22.13 -8.15 6.41
CA GLY A 218 22.82 -9.44 6.54
C GLY A 218 22.01 -10.63 6.01
N LEU A 219 21.08 -10.42 5.06
CA LEU A 219 20.57 -11.51 4.25
C LEU A 219 21.72 -12.06 3.39
N ARG A 220 21.85 -13.37 3.42
CA ARG A 220 22.96 -14.10 2.85
C ARG A 220 22.41 -15.17 1.94
N VAL A 221 22.78 -15.11 0.68
CA VAL A 221 22.31 -16.04 -0.37
C VAL A 221 23.49 -16.88 -0.83
N GLU A 222 23.29 -18.20 -0.86
CA GLU A 222 24.22 -19.15 -1.48
C GLU A 222 23.96 -19.18 -2.99
N CYS A 223 25.00 -19.39 -3.79
CA CYS A 223 24.82 -19.61 -5.22
C CYS A 223 24.10 -20.97 -5.42
N PRO A 224 22.92 -21.00 -6.07
CA PRO A 224 22.14 -22.23 -6.21
C PRO A 224 22.71 -23.19 -7.27
N GLU A 225 23.77 -22.78 -7.96
CA GLU A 225 24.32 -23.47 -9.13
C GLU A 225 25.30 -24.56 -8.72
N SER A 226 24.96 -25.81 -9.05
CA SER A 226 25.75 -26.99 -8.68
C SER A 226 27.14 -27.06 -9.31
N ASP A 227 27.38 -26.27 -10.37
CA ASP A 227 28.67 -26.14 -11.06
C ASP A 227 29.51 -24.94 -10.55
N CYS A 228 29.00 -24.17 -9.58
CA CYS A 228 29.70 -23.06 -8.97
C CYS A 228 30.50 -23.53 -7.73
N SER A 229 31.79 -23.19 -7.69
CA SER A 229 32.66 -23.50 -6.55
C SER A 229 32.54 -22.49 -5.39
N PHE A 230 31.67 -21.49 -5.53
CA PHE A 230 31.43 -20.50 -4.50
C PHE A 230 30.76 -21.15 -3.29
N THR A 231 31.51 -21.21 -2.19
CA THR A 231 31.04 -21.77 -0.90
C THR A 231 30.73 -20.67 0.12
N GLY A 232 30.78 -19.42 -0.32
CA GLY A 232 30.53 -18.25 0.51
C GLY A 232 29.05 -17.84 0.54
N LEU A 233 28.78 -16.77 1.28
CA LEU A 233 27.49 -16.13 1.35
C LEU A 233 27.61 -14.74 0.72
N VAL A 234 26.71 -14.40 -0.21
CA VAL A 234 26.66 -13.04 -0.76
C VAL A 234 25.71 -12.22 0.11
N ASP A 235 26.24 -11.15 0.72
CA ASP A 235 25.41 -10.18 1.43
C ASP A 235 24.56 -9.43 0.40
N LEU A 236 23.24 -9.44 0.59
CA LEU A 236 22.38 -8.57 -0.20
C LEU A 236 22.70 -7.11 0.14
N PRO A 237 22.80 -6.21 -0.86
CA PRO A 237 23.04 -4.80 -0.61
C PRO A 237 21.98 -4.27 0.35
N THR A 238 22.42 -3.45 1.30
CA THR A 238 21.48 -2.73 2.17
C THR A 238 20.59 -1.89 1.27
N VAL A 239 19.28 -2.04 1.43
CA VAL A 239 18.30 -1.24 0.69
C VAL A 239 18.55 0.22 1.09
N SER A 240 19.18 1.00 0.21
CA SER A 240 19.52 2.39 0.50
C SER A 240 18.25 3.19 0.70
N SER A 241 18.26 4.03 1.73
CA SER A 241 17.25 5.07 1.88
C SER A 241 17.39 6.03 0.70
N ASP A 242 16.33 6.21 -0.08
CA ASP A 242 16.16 7.47 -0.78
C ASP A 242 16.25 8.54 0.30
N SER A 243 17.30 9.33 0.22
CA SER A 243 17.59 10.36 1.19
C SER A 243 16.46 11.37 1.09
N ASP A 244 15.57 11.40 2.07
CA ASP A 244 14.85 12.63 2.39
C ASP A 244 15.93 13.65 2.72
N GLY A 245 16.29 14.45 1.71
CA GLY A 245 17.19 15.59 1.83
C GLY A 245 16.56 16.64 2.72
N GLY A 246 16.59 16.42 4.02
CA GLY A 246 16.37 17.45 5.02
C GLY A 246 17.56 18.39 5.03
N PRO A 247 17.36 19.72 5.01
CA PRO A 247 18.47 20.66 5.00
C PRO A 247 19.22 20.59 6.34
N GLU A 248 20.53 20.39 6.27
CA GLU A 248 21.44 20.59 7.39
C GLU A 248 21.36 22.05 7.84
N GLY A 249 20.63 22.30 8.92
CA GLY A 249 20.68 23.55 9.66
C GLY A 249 22.00 23.63 10.41
N GLY A 250 22.99 24.24 9.76
CA GLY A 250 24.27 24.59 10.37
C GLY A 250 24.06 25.43 11.63
N VAL A 251 24.68 24.97 12.71
CA VAL A 251 24.85 25.74 13.95
C VAL A 251 26.00 26.71 13.74
N ALA A 252 25.70 28.01 13.86
CA ALA A 252 26.66 29.04 14.23
C ALA A 252 25.97 29.96 15.24
#